data_AF-A0A1V5YUU6-F1
#
_entry.id   AF-A0A1V5YUU6-F1
#
_cell.length_a   1.000
_cell.length_b   1.000
_cell.length_c   1.000
_cell.angle_alpha   90.00
_cell.angle_beta   90.00
_cell.angle_gamma   90.00
#
_symmetry.space_group_name_H-M   'P 1'
#
loop_
_entity.id
_entity.type
_entity.pdbx_description
1 polymer ?
#
loop_
_entity_poly.entity_id
_entity_poly.type
_entity_poly.pdbx_seq_one_letter_code
_entity_poly.pdbx_strand_id
1 'polypeptide(L)' 'MLHVNPKLETKGMLVVFNPLNQPAERTLKVNLYYTGLKDRAVVTDESGEEQALPLNRDYTVSIPVRVPAHGFAWYKMQ' A
#
# COMPACT_ATOMS: atom_id res chain seq x y z
N MET A 1 -6.01 1.38 -7.14
CA MET A 1 -7.28 1.18 -6.42
C MET A 1 -6.96 0.83 -4.96
N LEU A 2 -7.67 1.41 -3.99
CA LEU A 2 -7.50 1.10 -2.57
C LEU A 2 -8.83 0.57 -2.03
N HIS A 3 -8.79 -0.62 -1.43
CA HIS A 3 -9.88 -1.17 -0.64
C HIS A 3 -9.53 -1.10 0.84
N VAL A 4 -10.50 -0.77 1.69
CA VAL A 4 -10.31 -0.62 3.13
C VAL A 4 -11.45 -1.29 3.87
N ASN A 5 -11.11 -2.13 4.85
CA ASN A 5 -12.07 -2.73 5.77
C ASN A 5 -11.45 -2.89 7.17
N PRO A 6 -11.76 -1.99 8.12
CA PRO A 6 -11.15 -2.00 9.46
C PRO A 6 -11.55 -3.20 10.33
N LYS A 7 -12.54 -4.00 9.91
CA LYS A 7 -13.01 -5.19 10.66
C LYS A 7 -12.23 -6.47 10.34
N LEU A 8 -11.34 -6.43 9.35
CA LEU A 8 -10.52 -7.56 8.93
C LEU A 8 -9.11 -7.46 9.52
N GLU A 9 -8.40 -8.58 9.59
CA GLU A 9 -6.97 -8.61 9.94
C GLU A 9 -6.15 -7.79 8.94
N THR A 10 -6.42 -7.97 7.64
CA THR A 10 -5.93 -7.08 6.59
C THR A 10 -6.87 -5.90 6.43
N LYS A 11 -6.51 -4.77 7.02
CA LYS A 11 -7.34 -3.56 7.10
C LYS A 11 -7.39 -2.77 5.79
N GLY A 12 -6.39 -2.93 4.93
CA GLY A 12 -6.36 -2.27 3.62
C GLY A 12 -5.66 -3.11 2.56
N MET A 13 -6.09 -2.97 1.31
CA MET A 13 -5.44 -3.56 0.15
C MET A 13 -5.31 -2.52 -0.97
N LEU A 14 -4.08 -2.23 -1.35
CA LEU A 14 -3.75 -1.35 -2.47
C LEU A 14 -3.38 -2.21 -3.67
N VAL A 15 -3.99 -1.91 -4.81
CA VAL A 15 -3.61 -2.47 -6.12
C VAL A 15 -3.17 -1.33 -7.01
N VAL A 16 -1.96 -1.43 -7.56
CA VAL A 16 -1.36 -0.42 -8.44
C VAL A 16 -1.17 -1.05 -9.81
N PHE A 17 -1.69 -0.40 -10.84
CA PHE A 17 -1.51 -0.79 -12.23
C PHE A 17 -0.54 0.18 -12.90
N ASN A 18 0.43 -0.36 -13.65
CA ASN A 18 1.37 0.40 -14.44
C ASN A 18 1.05 0.26 -15.92
N PRO A 19 0.45 1.29 -16.57
CA PRO A 19 0.15 1.25 -17.99
C PRO A 19 1.40 1.45 -18.87
N LEU A 20 2.55 1.82 -18.31
CA LEU A 20 3.75 2.14 -19.06
C LEU A 20 4.43 0.88 -19.58
N ASN A 21 5.16 1.04 -20.68
CA ASN A 21 5.93 -0.02 -21.34
C ASN A 21 7.27 -0.30 -20.62
N GLN A 22 7.49 0.31 -19.44
CA GLN A 22 8.69 0.18 -18.62
C GLN A 22 8.31 -0.03 -17.16
N PRO A 23 9.15 -0.72 -16.35
CA PRO A 23 8.95 -0.80 -14.92
C PRO A 23 8.85 0.59 -14.28
N ALA A 24 7.96 0.72 -13.30
CA ALA A 24 7.75 1.94 -12.54
C ALA A 24 8.05 1.71 -11.07
N GLU A 25 8.95 2.52 -10.53
CA GLU A 25 9.27 2.59 -9.10
C GLU A 25 8.89 3.99 -8.60
N ARG A 26 7.89 4.06 -7.71
CA ARG A 26 7.38 5.33 -7.20
C ARG A 26 6.96 5.19 -5.75
N THR A 27 7.15 6.24 -4.96
CA THR A 27 6.57 6.31 -3.62
C THR A 27 5.16 6.90 -3.72
N LEU A 28 4.15 6.11 -3.36
CA LEU A 28 2.76 6.55 -3.32
C LEU A 28 2.39 6.99 -1.91
N LYS A 29 1.78 8.17 -1.80
CA LYS A 29 1.16 8.65 -0.56
C LYS A 29 -0.27 8.13 -0.50
N VAL A 30 -0.53 7.15 0.37
CA VAL A 30 -1.82 6.48 0.49
C VAL A 30 -2.52 6.92 1.77
N ASN A 31 -3.78 7.34 1.67
CA ASN A 31 -4.58 7.71 2.83
C ASN A 31 -5.21 6.47 3.46
N LEU A 32 -4.85 6.19 4.71
CA LEU A 32 -5.32 5.05 5.50
C LEU A 32 -6.29 5.44 6.61
N TYR A 33 -6.87 6.64 6.57
CA TYR A 33 -7.79 7.15 7.59
C TYR A 33 -8.89 6.15 7.99
N TYR A 34 -9.49 5.45 7.03
CA TYR A 34 -10.58 4.48 7.27
C TYR A 34 -10.10 3.10 7.73
N THR A 35 -8.80 2.83 7.78
CA THR A 35 -8.26 1.54 8.24
C THR A 35 -8.28 1.39 9.75
N GLY A 36 -8.41 2.49 10.50
CA GLY A 36 -8.32 2.50 11.96
C GLY A 36 -6.88 2.40 12.51
N LEU A 37 -5.87 2.40 11.64
CA LEU A 37 -4.47 2.47 12.02
C LEU A 37 -4.11 3.86 12.54
N LYS A 38 -3.23 3.93 13.56
CA LYS A 38 -2.87 5.18 14.23
C LYS A 38 -1.38 5.49 14.16
N ASP A 39 -0.54 4.52 14.52
CA ASP A 39 0.90 4.77 14.68
C ASP A 39 1.73 4.26 13.51
N ARG A 40 1.44 3.03 13.05
CA ARG A 40 2.18 2.36 11.99
C ARG A 40 1.23 1.49 11.17
N ALA A 41 1.58 1.28 9.91
CA ALA A 41 0.99 0.27 9.05
C ALA A 41 2.06 -0.76 8.72
N VAL A 42 1.75 -2.04 8.88
CA VAL A 42 2.57 -3.11 8.31
C VAL A 42 2.10 -3.31 6.88
N VAL A 43 2.99 -3.04 5.92
CA VAL A 43 2.72 -3.23 4.50
C VAL A 43 3.38 -4.51 4.04
N THR A 44 2.58 -5.45 3.53
CA THR A 44 3.09 -6.69 2.93
C THR A 44 2.92 -6.63 1.42
N ASP A 45 3.98 -6.88 0.66
CA ASP A 45 3.92 -6.94 -0.80
C ASP A 45 3.53 -8.34 -1.31
N GLU A 46 3.55 -8.51 -2.63
CA GLU A 46 3.23 -9.78 -3.30
C GLU A 46 4.27 -10.88 -3.08
N SER A 47 5.51 -10.52 -2.73
CA SER A 47 6.59 -11.45 -2.40
C SER A 47 6.49 -11.96 -0.96
N GLY A 48 5.66 -11.32 -0.13
CA GLY A 48 5.53 -11.59 1.30
C GLY A 48 6.49 -10.79 2.16
N GLU A 49 7.22 -9.83 1.58
CA GLU A 49 8.08 -8.93 2.35
C GLU A 49 7.23 -7.94 3.14
N GLU A 50 7.52 -7.82 4.43
CA GLU A 50 6.80 -6.94 5.35
C GLU A 50 7.63 -5.70 5.70
N GLN A 51 7.03 -4.53 5.52
CA GLN A 51 7.63 -3.26 5.86
C GLN A 51 6.74 -2.48 6.84
N ALA A 52 7.25 -2.22 8.04
CA ALA A 52 6.57 -1.39 9.02
C ALA A 52 6.82 0.10 8.74
N LEU A 53 5.81 0.77 8.18
CA LEU A 53 5.87 2.19 7.82
C LEU A 53 5.11 3.05 8.84
N PRO A 54 5.68 4.18 9.29
CA PRO A 54 4.97 5.10 10.18
C PRO A 54 3.80 5.77 9.46
N LEU A 55 2.68 5.94 10.17
CA LEU A 55 1.60 6.80 9.70
C LEU A 55 1.96 8.26 9.97
N ASN A 56 1.75 9.11 8.98
CA ASN A 56 1.78 10.55 9.17
C ASN A 56 0.55 11.00 9.98
N ARG A 57 0.63 12.19 10.59
CA ARG A 57 -0.49 12.78 11.36
C ARG A 57 -1.77 13.01 10.54
N ASP A 58 -1.65 13.07 9.22
CA ASP A 58 -2.78 13.16 8.27
C ASP A 58 -3.33 11.76 7.90
N TYR A 59 -2.94 10.71 8.63
CA TYR A 59 -3.29 9.30 8.39
C TYR A 59 -2.82 8.77 7.04
N THR A 60 -1.80 9.38 6.45
CA THR A 60 -1.20 8.89 5.21
C THR A 60 0.05 8.08 5.48
N VAL A 61 0.35 7.14 4.59
CA VAL A 61 1.60 6.37 4.59
C VAL A 61 2.28 6.51 3.24
N SER A 62 3.61 6.54 3.24
CA SER A 62 4.41 6.61 2.01
C SER A 62 4.91 5.22 1.64
N ILE A 63 4.27 4.58 0.67
CA ILE A 63 4.58 3.19 0.28
C ILE A 63 5.44 3.22 -0.98
N PRO A 64 6.68 2.70 -0.95
CA PRO A 64 7.45 2.46 -2.15
C PRO A 64 6.78 1.33 -2.94
N VAL A 65 6.31 1.62 -4.15
CA VAL A 65 5.72 0.61 -5.03
C VAL A 65 6.62 0.38 -6.23
N ARG A 66 6.73 -0.89 -6.61
CA ARG A 66 7.47 -1.35 -7.77
C ARG A 66 6.52 -2.19 -8.62
N VAL A 67 6.27 -1.75 -9.84
CA VAL A 67 5.31 -2.40 -10.73
C VAL A 67 5.96 -2.65 -12.08
N PRO A 68 5.92 -3.89 -12.62
CA PRO A 68 6.48 -4.18 -13.94
C PRO A 68 5.73 -3.46 -15.06
N ALA A 69 6.32 -3.40 -16.25
CA ALA A 69 5.69 -2.83 -17.44
C ALA A 69 4.37 -3.55 -17.77
N HIS A 70 3.31 -2.80 -18.08
CA HIS A 70 1.95 -3.32 -18.32
C HIS A 70 1.41 -4.26 -17.22
N GLY A 71 1.95 -4.16 -16.01
CA GLY A 71 1.66 -5.07 -14.92
C GLY A 71 0.87 -4.42 -13.79
N PHE A 72 0.57 -5.24 -12.78
CA PHE A 72 0.00 -4.80 -11.52
C PHE A 72 0.85 -5.33 -10.36
N ALA A 73 0.81 -4.63 -9.24
CA ALA A 73 1.32 -5.10 -7.96
C ALA A 73 0.27 -4.81 -6.89
N TRP A 74 0.24 -5.63 -5.85
CA TRP A 74 -0.67 -5.46 -4.72
C TRP A 74 0.07 -5.42 -3.39
N TYR A 75 -0.50 -4.67 -2.46
CA TYR A 75 0.05 -4.44 -1.13
C TYR A 75 -1.05 -4.55 -0.09
N LYS A 76 -0.84 -5.37 0.94
CA LYS A 76 -1.74 -5.51 2.08
C LYS A 76 -1.28 -4.60 3.21
N MET A 77 -2.21 -4.08 4.00
CA MET A 77 -1.95 -3.18 5.12
C MET A 77 -2.65 -3.70 6.37
N GLN A 78 -1.90 -3.84 7.46
CA GLN A 78 -2.34 -4.42 8.75
C GLN A 78 -2.00 -3.52 9.93
#